data_AF-A0A3N0XFP6-F1
#
_entry.id   AF-A0A3N0XFP6-F1
#
_cell.length_a   1.000
_cell.length_b   1.000
_cell.length_c   1.000
_cell.angle_alpha   90.00
_cell.angle_beta   90.00
_cell.angle_gamma   90.00
#
_symmetry.space_group_name_H-M   'P 1'
#
loop_
_entity.id
_entity.type
_entity.pdbx_description
1 polymer ?
#
loop_
_entity_poly.entity_id
_entity_poly.type
_entity_poly.pdbx_seq_one_letter_code
_entity_poly.pdbx_strand_id
1 'polypeptide(L)'
;MEAEADYISKTSPEILRHILINVVKEDGDVAFFRLSLTCWLFHDVVCDALFRKDAHFTWLNSVVNWSAYSSDYKEMYRVPYKLTSCLCCGDLFKDFPGYIGDGRK
;
A
#
# COMPACT_ATOMS: atom_id res chain seq x y z
N MET A 1 -35.85 -10.54 0.19
CA MET A 1 -34.75 -9.58 -0.05
C MET A 1 -33.96 -9.55 1.24
N GLU A 2 -32.97 -10.43 1.37
CA GLU A 2 -32.12 -10.46 2.56
C GLU A 2 -31.35 -9.13 2.60
N ALA A 3 -31.42 -8.42 3.71
CA ALA A 3 -30.56 -7.28 3.93
C ALA A 3 -29.12 -7.80 3.91
N GLU A 4 -28.32 -7.41 2.92
CA GLU A 4 -26.88 -7.65 2.96
C GLU A 4 -26.37 -7.08 4.29
N ALA A 5 -25.91 -7.96 5.17
CA ALA A 5 -25.38 -7.54 6.44
C ALA A 5 -24.10 -6.75 6.17
N ASP A 6 -24.12 -5.46 6.48
CA ASP A 6 -22.94 -4.60 6.41
C ASP A 6 -21.98 -5.00 7.54
N TYR A 7 -21.14 -6.00 7.25
CA TYR A 7 -20.09 -6.48 8.15
C TYR A 7 -18.88 -5.54 8.18
N ILE A 8 -18.69 -4.74 7.12
CA ILE A 8 -17.53 -3.86 6.97
C ILE A 8 -17.63 -2.71 7.97
N SER A 9 -18.77 -2.03 8.06
CA SER A 9 -18.95 -0.93 9.02
C SER A 9 -18.94 -1.38 10.49
N LYS A 10 -19.19 -2.68 10.74
CA LYS A 10 -19.19 -3.29 12.08
C LYS A 10 -17.84 -3.90 12.48
N THR A 11 -16.88 -3.95 11.56
CA THR A 11 -15.55 -4.52 11.83
C THR A 11 -14.72 -3.52 12.64
N SER A 12 -13.97 -4.01 13.63
CA SER A 12 -13.01 -3.18 14.37
C SER A 12 -12.01 -2.52 13.40
N PRO A 13 -11.72 -1.21 13.55
CA PRO A 13 -10.73 -0.53 12.72
C PRO A 13 -9.37 -1.23 12.68
N GLU A 14 -8.95 -1.86 13.78
CA GLU A 14 -7.68 -2.58 13.86
C GLU A 14 -7.68 -3.88 13.05
N ILE A 15 -8.80 -4.60 13.06
CA ILE A 15 -8.98 -5.82 12.27
C ILE A 15 -9.01 -5.46 10.79
N LEU A 16 -9.74 -4.39 10.44
CA LEU A 16 -9.79 -3.91 9.07
C LEU A 16 -8.39 -3.53 8.58
N ARG A 17 -7.60 -2.78 9.36
CA ARG A 17 -6.22 -2.44 9.00
C ARG A 17 -5.38 -3.70 8.76
N HIS A 18 -5.46 -4.71 9.60
CA HIS A 18 -4.74 -5.98 9.38
C HIS A 18 -5.15 -6.68 8.08
N ILE A 19 -6.45 -6.75 7.79
CA ILE A 19 -6.96 -7.34 6.56
C ILE A 19 -6.41 -6.59 5.36
N LEU A 20 -6.49 -5.26 5.36
CA LEU A 20 -6.02 -4.44 4.23
C LEU A 20 -4.50 -4.51 4.06
N ILE A 21 -3.71 -4.64 5.13
CA ILE A 21 -2.26 -4.91 5.03
C ILE A 21 -2.01 -6.24 4.32
N ASN A 22 -2.76 -7.30 4.66
CA ASN A 22 -2.61 -8.60 3.99
C ASN A 22 -2.95 -8.51 2.50
N VAL A 23 -4.01 -7.78 2.13
CA VAL A 23 -4.35 -7.52 0.73
C VAL A 23 -3.19 -6.83 0.01
N VAL A 24 -2.63 -5.76 0.58
CA VAL A 24 -1.46 -5.07 -0.03
C VAL A 24 -0.23 -5.97 -0.09
N LYS A 25 -0.02 -6.84 0.90
CA LYS A 25 1.09 -7.79 0.89
C LYS A 25 0.98 -8.79 -0.25
N GLU A 26 -0.23 -9.24 -0.60
CA GLU A 26 -0.46 -10.22 -1.67
C GLU A 26 -0.49 -9.57 -3.06
N ASP A 27 -1.20 -8.45 -3.20
CA ASP A 27 -1.44 -7.78 -4.48
C ASP A 27 -0.40 -6.70 -4.81
N GLY A 28 0.40 -6.28 -3.83
CA GLY A 28 1.40 -5.22 -3.96
C GLY A 28 0.81 -3.80 -3.98
N ASP A 29 1.63 -2.84 -4.39
CA ASP A 29 1.28 -1.40 -4.39
C ASP A 29 0.00 -1.07 -5.19
N VAL A 30 -0.35 -1.88 -6.19
CA VAL A 30 -1.58 -1.66 -6.99
C VAL A 30 -2.86 -1.84 -6.17
N ALA A 31 -2.79 -2.55 -5.03
CA ALA A 31 -3.92 -2.72 -4.12
C ALA A 31 -4.38 -1.40 -3.51
N PHE A 32 -3.48 -0.45 -3.23
CA PHE A 32 -3.85 0.83 -2.63
C PHE A 32 -4.91 1.57 -3.46
N PHE A 33 -4.74 1.61 -4.78
CA PHE A 33 -5.69 2.24 -5.68
C PHE A 33 -7.04 1.52 -5.67
N ARG A 34 -7.05 0.18 -5.82
CA ARG A 34 -8.29 -0.62 -5.81
C ARG A 34 -9.06 -0.47 -4.50
N LEU A 35 -8.36 -0.55 -3.37
CA LEU A 35 -8.93 -0.38 -2.04
C LEU A 35 -9.51 1.03 -1.85
N SER A 36 -8.82 2.07 -2.35
CA SER A 36 -9.32 3.45 -2.26
C SER A 36 -10.64 3.69 -3.01
N LEU A 37 -10.93 2.87 -4.02
CA LEU A 37 -12.15 2.95 -4.82
C LEU A 37 -13.28 2.05 -4.29
N THR A 38 -13.02 1.22 -3.28
CA THR A 38 -13.98 0.21 -2.82
C THR A 38 -15.08 0.84 -1.96
N CYS A 39 -14.72 1.59 -0.92
CA CYS A 39 -15.65 2.34 -0.08
C CYS A 39 -14.90 3.42 0.71
N TRP A 40 -15.65 4.35 1.32
CA TRP A 40 -15.09 5.46 2.10
C TRP A 40 -14.16 5.04 3.25
N LEU A 41 -14.43 3.89 3.87
CA LEU A 41 -13.71 3.41 5.05
C LEU A 41 -12.37 2.84 4.61
N PHE A 42 -12.35 2.13 3.49
CA PHE A 42 -11.11 1.62 2.91
C PHE A 42 -10.29 2.78 2.39
N HIS A 43 -10.91 3.74 1.70
CA HIS A 43 -10.28 4.99 1.29
C HIS A 43 -9.56 5.67 2.45
N ASP A 44 -10.25 5.92 3.56
CA ASP A 44 -9.65 6.61 4.70
C ASP A 44 -8.48 5.83 5.31
N VAL A 45 -8.59 4.50 5.41
CA VAL A 45 -7.49 3.65 5.89
C VAL A 45 -6.30 3.68 4.93
N VAL A 46 -6.50 3.55 3.62
CA VAL A 46 -5.37 3.51 2.67
C VAL A 46 -4.78 4.89 2.36
N CYS A 47 -5.50 5.96 2.67
CA CYS A 47 -5.03 7.34 2.61
C CYS A 47 -4.26 7.77 3.87
N ASP A 48 -4.39 7.04 4.99
CA ASP A 48 -3.54 7.23 6.18
C ASP A 48 -2.06 6.96 5.86
N ALA A 49 -1.21 7.95 6.13
CA ALA A 49 0.22 7.89 5.79
C ALA A 49 0.96 6.79 6.58
N LEU A 50 0.57 6.54 7.83
CA LEU A 50 1.18 5.51 8.67
C LEU A 50 0.82 4.11 8.16
N PHE A 51 -0.47 3.85 7.97
CA PHE A 51 -0.96 2.60 7.36
C PHE A 51 -0.23 2.29 6.05
N ARG A 52 -0.18 3.30 5.19
CA ARG A 52 0.41 3.22 3.86
C ARG A 52 1.88 2.85 3.90
N LYS A 53 2.64 3.48 4.79
CA LYS A 53 4.06 3.17 5.02
C LYS A 53 4.23 1.72 5.49
N ASP A 54 3.44 1.30 6.48
CA ASP A 54 3.54 -0.04 7.07
C ASP A 54 3.17 -1.13 6.08
N ALA A 55 2.07 -0.97 5.35
CA ALA A 55 1.62 -1.90 4.31
C ALA A 55 2.64 -2.01 3.17
N HIS A 56 3.18 -0.87 2.69
CA HIS A 56 4.19 -0.84 1.64
C HIS A 56 5.47 -1.58 2.05
N PHE A 57 6.00 -1.30 3.25
CA PHE A 57 7.20 -2.00 3.72
C PHE A 57 6.95 -3.48 4.01
N THR A 58 5.76 -3.83 4.49
CA THR A 58 5.36 -5.23 4.68
C THR A 58 5.43 -6.00 3.35
N TRP A 59 4.85 -5.43 2.29
CA TRP A 59 4.96 -5.99 0.94
C TRP A 59 6.42 -6.05 0.47
N LEU A 60 7.17 -4.95 0.51
CA LEU A 60 8.59 -4.90 0.09
C LEU A 60 9.46 -5.94 0.80
N ASN A 61 9.27 -6.15 2.10
CA ASN A 61 10.02 -7.15 2.85
C ASN A 61 9.59 -8.59 2.51
N SER A 62 8.38 -8.81 1.98
CA SER A 62 7.94 -10.13 1.50
C SER A 62 8.46 -10.47 0.10
N VAL A 63 8.67 -9.48 -0.77
CA VAL A 63 9.11 -9.69 -2.15
C VAL A 63 10.63 -9.63 -2.33
N VAL A 64 11.36 -9.01 -1.39
CA VAL A 64 12.80 -8.81 -1.50
C VAL A 64 13.51 -9.22 -0.21
N ASN A 65 14.50 -10.10 -0.35
CA ASN A 65 15.45 -10.35 0.74
C ASN A 65 16.47 -9.21 0.82
N TRP A 66 16.14 -8.16 1.58
CA TRP A 66 16.99 -6.99 1.75
C TRP A 66 18.36 -7.30 2.34
N SER A 67 18.53 -8.39 3.11
CA SER A 67 19.84 -8.74 3.68
C SER A 67 20.93 -8.98 2.63
N ALA A 68 20.55 -9.33 1.40
CA ALA A 68 21.45 -9.57 0.29
C ALA A 68 22.00 -8.28 -0.38
N TYR A 69 21.50 -7.10 0.00
CA TYR A 69 21.86 -5.82 -0.62
C TYR A 69 22.65 -4.90 0.32
N SER A 70 23.50 -4.04 -0.26
CA SER A 70 24.27 -3.03 0.47
C SER A 70 23.37 -2.00 1.16
N SER A 71 23.92 -1.29 2.15
CA SER A 71 23.21 -0.20 2.83
C SER A 71 22.77 0.89 1.85
N ASP A 72 23.67 1.32 0.97
CA ASP A 72 23.39 2.35 -0.05
C ASP A 72 22.23 1.93 -0.97
N TYR A 73 22.17 0.65 -1.36
CA TYR A 73 21.08 0.14 -2.19
C TYR A 73 19.74 0.16 -1.43
N LYS A 74 19.75 -0.19 -0.14
CA LYS A 74 18.54 -0.10 0.71
C LYS A 74 18.08 1.35 0.85
N GLU A 75 18.98 2.28 1.06
CA GLU A 75 18.64 3.71 1.19
C GLU A 75 18.03 4.28 -0.09
N MET A 76 18.44 3.77 -1.25
CA MET A 76 17.92 4.23 -2.54
C MET A 76 16.58 3.58 -2.92
N TYR A 77 16.39 2.29 -2.60
CA TYR A 77 15.27 1.50 -3.14
C TYR A 77 14.25 1.02 -2.09
N ARG A 78 14.61 0.97 -0.80
CA ARG A 78 13.72 0.63 0.33
C ARG A 78 13.17 1.91 0.97
N VAL A 79 12.58 2.77 0.16
CA VAL A 79 12.04 4.06 0.58
C VAL A 79 10.51 4.06 0.53
N PRO A 80 9.83 4.82 1.41
CA PRO A 80 8.41 5.07 1.25
C PRO A 80 8.17 5.73 -0.11
N TYR A 81 7.10 5.36 -0.80
CA TYR A 81 6.75 6.07 -2.02
C TYR A 81 6.36 7.52 -1.70
N LYS A 82 6.93 8.47 -2.45
CA LYS A 82 6.44 9.83 -2.51
C LYS A 82 5.50 9.93 -3.70
N LEU A 83 4.24 10.27 -3.42
CA LEU A 83 3.33 10.75 -4.45
C LEU A 83 3.63 12.22 -4.66
N THR A 84 4.05 12.58 -5.86
CA THR A 84 4.19 13.98 -6.27
C THR A 84 3.04 14.30 -7.21
N SER A 85 2.51 15.52 -7.12
CA SER A 85 1.51 16.01 -8.05
C SER A 85 2.18 16.60 -9.28
N CYS A 86 1.63 16.30 -10.45
CA CYS A 86 2.02 16.97 -11.68
C CYS A 86 1.63 18.44 -11.58
N LEU A 87 2.59 19.34 -11.77
CA LEU A 87 2.35 20.79 -11.72
C LEU A 87 1.41 21.28 -12.85
N CYS A 88 1.24 20.48 -13.90
CA CYS A 88 0.42 20.83 -15.07
C CYS A 88 -1.02 20.31 -14.98
N CYS A 89 -1.24 19.07 -14.52
CA CYS A 89 -2.57 18.45 -14.48
C CYS A 89 -3.08 18.11 -13.07
N GLY A 90 -2.23 18.24 -12.03
CA GLY A 90 -2.58 17.89 -10.66
C GLY A 90 -2.57 16.39 -10.36
N ASP A 91 -2.39 15.53 -11.38
CA ASP A 91 -2.38 14.07 -11.21
C ASP A 91 -1.23 13.63 -10.29
N LEU A 92 -1.54 12.69 -9.39
CA LEU A 92 -0.58 12.10 -8.48
C LEU A 92 0.20 10.98 -9.17
N PHE A 93 1.52 11.04 -9.13
CA PHE A 93 2.40 9.99 -9.65
C PHE A 93 3.51 9.65 -8.65
N LYS A 94 4.06 8.45 -8.78
CA LYS A 94 5.18 7.95 -7.95
C LYS A 94 6.48 8.56 -8.47
N ASP A 95 7.09 9.47 -7.71
CA ASP A 95 8.17 10.36 -8.17
C ASP A 95 9.59 9.86 -7.87
N PHE A 96 9.71 8.59 -7.49
CA PHE A 96 11.01 7.96 -7.24
C PHE A 96 11.07 6.61 -7.95
N PRO A 97 12.26 6.19 -8.44
CA PRO A 97 12.40 4.89 -9.06
C PRO A 97 11.88 3.80 -8.11
N GLY A 98 12.09 3.93 -6.80
CA GLY A 98 11.65 2.94 -5.81
C GLY A 98 12.12 1.53 -6.20
N TYR A 99 11.73 0.51 -5.43
CA TYR A 99 11.91 -0.85 -5.94
C TYR A 99 10.95 -1.09 -7.11
N ILE A 100 11.49 -1.32 -8.31
CA ILE A 100 10.76 -1.77 -9.50
C ILE A 100 11.02 -3.26 -9.66
N GLY A 101 10.10 -4.07 -9.15
CA GLY A 101 10.13 -5.52 -9.29
C GLY A 101 8.82 -6.09 -8.78
N ASP A 102 8.38 -7.18 -9.38
CA ASP A 102 7.18 -7.92 -9.00
C ASP A 102 7.46 -8.94 -7.87
N GLY A 103 8.70 -9.05 -7.41
CA GLY A 103 9.11 -10.04 -6.42
C GLY A 103 9.07 -11.47 -6.92
N ARG A 104 8.73 -11.68 -8.20
CA ARG A 104 8.65 -13.00 -8.82
C ARG A 104 9.98 -13.23 -9.52
N LYS A 105 10.79 -14.11 -8.93
CA LYS A 105 11.75 -14.86 -9.73
C LYS A 105 11.03 -15.91 -10.54
#